data_AF-A0A069D819-F1
#
_entry.id   AF-A0A069D819-F1
#
_cell.length_a   1.000
_cell.length_b   1.000
_cell.length_c   1.000
_cell.angle_alpha   90.00
_cell.angle_beta   90.00
_cell.angle_gamma   90.00
#
_symmetry.space_group_name_H-M   'P 1'
#
loop_
_entity.id
_entity.type
_entity.pdbx_description
1 polymer ?
#
loop_
_entity_poly.entity_id
_entity_poly.type
_entity_poly.pdbx_seq_one_letter_code
_entity_poly.pdbx_strand_id
1 'polypeptide(L)'
;MRKSGSFALAFILLLSVALAGCSSSKGSGEEGSGPSSGDNVTINVFAHQSSDTNLQTNKFTKKMEEKFNMKINWTTVPFDGAAEKRQISLASGDYPDLYFLIPWVDRFSQTDLLKFGQQGVIVPLNDLIEQYAPNIKKVLDSNEYYKAMNTAPDGNIYGLTGLNECFHCSYPNKMWMNTKWLKQLGLSEPTTTEEFKKVLKAFKTKDPNGNGKADEVPLSGSIENFGVHIIPYLMNGFIYDDDRTYLIAKNGRVDTVANKPEWKEGLAYIKSLYDEGLIDPGAFTQNVGAFKKIGDNADAQLLGAGAAMHPSLFVNTAEGAPYGKDYNPIPPLKGPHANYASYNYPIDPGASFVLTNKASEETQIAAIKMLDYLFTQEGAMSAYLGEEGTSWRKPEEGDVALNDQVEPLYKAIPLPTGEEPRNDSWGALSQYNHHRAYRDAEVQGKDIYAGDGYEHRLYEATLLMEGKEPEEVFPHWALWVDPANADETSMMQTNLKDYIDQNALQFITGAKSLEKDWDDYVKGLEGLNIKRYLEIMQAAYDTSSISK
;
A
#
# COMPACT_ATOMS: atom_id res chain seq x y z
N MET A 1 9.54 -32.15 -55.94
CA MET A 1 8.30 -32.67 -56.57
C MET A 1 7.12 -32.12 -55.76
N ARG A 2 6.14 -31.37 -56.32
CA ARG A 2 4.96 -31.83 -57.11
C ARG A 2 4.18 -32.91 -56.32
N LYS A 3 2.89 -32.79 -55.99
CA LYS A 3 1.71 -32.01 -56.49
C LYS A 3 0.81 -31.63 -55.28
N SER A 4 0.09 -30.51 -55.14
CA SER A 4 -0.86 -29.76 -55.99
C SER A 4 -2.20 -30.47 -56.27
N GLY A 5 -3.32 -29.89 -55.81
CA GLY A 5 -4.68 -30.42 -56.02
C GLY A 5 -5.78 -29.46 -55.54
N SER A 6 -6.01 -28.37 -56.28
CA SER A 6 -7.11 -27.43 -56.04
C SER A 6 -8.45 -27.98 -56.56
N PHE A 7 -9.55 -27.58 -55.93
CA PHE A 7 -10.82 -27.37 -56.66
C PHE A 7 -11.57 -26.18 -56.06
N ALA A 8 -12.13 -25.34 -56.94
CA ALA A 8 -12.89 -24.15 -56.60
C ALA A 8 -14.19 -24.12 -57.41
N LEU A 9 -15.25 -23.56 -56.82
CA LEU A 9 -16.44 -22.95 -57.45
C LEU A 9 -17.17 -22.29 -56.24
N ALA A 10 -17.46 -20.98 -56.16
CA ALA A 10 -18.25 -20.13 -57.07
C ALA A 10 -19.65 -20.74 -57.30
N PHE A 11 -20.78 -20.04 -57.14
CA PHE A 11 -21.08 -18.61 -56.98
C PHE A 11 -22.54 -18.49 -56.47
N ILE A 12 -22.95 -17.36 -55.88
CA ILE A 12 -24.15 -16.54 -56.25
C ILE A 12 -24.55 -15.58 -55.12
N LEU A 13 -24.83 -14.35 -55.55
CA LEU A 13 -25.23 -13.16 -54.79
C LEU A 13 -26.76 -12.95 -54.90
N LEU A 14 -27.37 -12.20 -53.97
CA LEU A 14 -28.59 -11.34 -54.06
C LEU A 14 -29.31 -11.36 -52.68
N LEU A 15 -29.32 -10.34 -51.81
CA LEU A 15 -29.51 -8.88 -51.91
C LEU A 15 -30.99 -8.43 -51.93
N SER A 16 -31.42 -7.73 -50.85
CA SER A 16 -32.63 -6.88 -50.71
C SER A 16 -34.00 -7.59 -50.84
N VAL A 17 -35.09 -7.16 -50.20
CA VAL A 17 -35.64 -5.80 -50.02
C VAL A 17 -36.36 -5.65 -48.67
N ALA A 18 -36.25 -4.46 -48.05
CA ALA A 18 -37.10 -4.05 -46.93
C ALA A 18 -38.39 -3.39 -47.44
N LEU A 19 -39.53 -3.65 -46.78
CA LEU A 19 -40.81 -2.98 -47.04
C LEU A 19 -41.56 -2.76 -45.72
N ALA A 20 -41.85 -1.51 -45.41
CA ALA A 20 -42.74 -1.12 -44.32
C ALA A 20 -44.19 -1.05 -44.82
N GLY A 21 -45.16 -1.33 -43.95
CA GLY A 21 -46.59 -1.22 -44.29
C GLY A 21 -47.51 -1.54 -43.10
N CYS A 22 -48.28 -0.55 -42.65
CA CYS A 22 -49.11 -0.60 -41.44
C CYS A 22 -50.40 -1.43 -41.58
N SER A 23 -50.95 -1.91 -40.45
CA SER A 23 -52.40 -1.99 -40.24
C SER A 23 -52.75 -1.98 -38.74
N SER A 24 -53.98 -1.60 -38.38
CA SER A 24 -54.40 -1.14 -37.04
C SER A 24 -55.63 -1.87 -36.47
N SER A 25 -56.02 -1.51 -35.22
CA SER A 25 -57.19 -1.98 -34.41
C SER A 25 -56.96 -3.32 -33.66
N LYS A 26 -57.29 -3.55 -32.37
CA LYS A 26 -57.95 -2.83 -31.22
C LYS A 26 -57.39 -3.41 -29.89
N GLY A 27 -57.58 -2.84 -28.69
CA GLY A 27 -58.15 -1.53 -28.32
C GLY A 27 -59.12 -1.53 -27.10
N SER A 28 -58.61 -1.54 -25.85
CA SER A 28 -59.37 -1.30 -24.60
C SER A 28 -58.46 -0.75 -23.47
N GLY A 29 -58.85 0.35 -22.81
CA GLY A 29 -58.25 0.86 -21.55
C GLY A 29 -58.89 0.19 -20.31
N GLU A 30 -58.65 0.58 -19.05
CA GLU A 30 -57.92 1.70 -18.40
C GLU A 30 -56.88 1.09 -17.40
N GLU A 31 -55.98 1.75 -16.65
CA GLU A 31 -56.00 3.04 -15.93
C GLU A 31 -54.62 3.72 -15.94
N GLY A 32 -54.60 5.04 -15.73
CA GLY A 32 -53.37 5.83 -15.74
C GLY A 32 -52.65 5.88 -14.39
N SER A 33 -51.42 5.38 -14.34
CA SER A 33 -50.38 5.95 -13.48
C SER A 33 -49.64 7.06 -14.25
N GLY A 34 -49.46 8.22 -13.63
CA GLY A 34 -48.71 9.32 -14.22
C GLY A 34 -47.23 8.98 -14.42
N PRO A 35 -46.49 9.73 -15.26
CA PRO A 35 -45.07 9.49 -15.47
C PRO A 35 -44.28 9.81 -14.20
N SER A 36 -43.88 8.76 -13.48
CA SER A 36 -42.79 8.83 -12.50
C SER A 36 -41.45 8.82 -13.25
N SER A 37 -41.22 9.83 -14.08
CA SER A 37 -39.96 10.08 -14.80
C SER A 37 -39.23 11.26 -14.18
N GLY A 38 -38.61 11.01 -13.03
CA GLY A 38 -37.33 11.64 -12.73
C GLY A 38 -36.27 10.65 -13.21
N ASP A 39 -35.59 10.95 -14.31
CA ASP A 39 -34.61 10.02 -14.88
C ASP A 39 -33.42 9.90 -13.91
N ASN A 40 -33.15 8.70 -13.40
CA ASN A 40 -32.03 8.46 -12.50
C ASN A 40 -30.70 8.73 -13.24
N VAL A 41 -29.87 9.59 -12.67
CA VAL A 41 -28.53 9.92 -13.17
C VAL A 41 -27.74 8.61 -13.28
N THR A 42 -27.33 8.24 -14.49
CA THR A 42 -26.54 7.03 -14.73
C THR A 42 -25.07 7.38 -14.81
N ILE A 43 -24.27 6.75 -13.95
CA ILE A 43 -22.82 6.96 -13.84
C ILE A 43 -22.11 5.71 -14.38
N ASN A 44 -21.30 5.88 -15.42
CA ASN A 44 -20.44 4.81 -15.94
C ASN A 44 -19.13 4.84 -15.16
N VAL A 45 -18.77 3.72 -14.52
CA VAL A 45 -17.65 3.66 -13.59
C VAL A 45 -16.69 2.54 -13.99
N PHE A 46 -15.42 2.85 -14.21
CA PHE A 46 -14.37 1.84 -14.29
C PHE A 46 -13.91 1.49 -12.88
N ALA A 47 -13.95 0.21 -12.50
CA ALA A 47 -13.62 -0.22 -11.14
C ALA A 47 -12.90 -1.57 -11.08
N HIS A 48 -12.15 -1.77 -9.99
CA HIS A 48 -11.55 -3.06 -9.68
C HIS A 48 -12.58 -3.99 -9.01
N GLN A 49 -12.51 -5.29 -9.32
CA GLN A 49 -13.33 -6.31 -8.67
C GLN A 49 -12.52 -7.60 -8.47
N SER A 50 -12.60 -8.19 -7.28
CA SER A 50 -12.08 -9.53 -6.99
C SER A 50 -13.03 -10.63 -7.52
N SER A 51 -12.64 -11.90 -7.36
CA SER A 51 -13.56 -13.03 -7.51
C SER A 51 -14.72 -13.01 -6.52
N ASP A 52 -14.50 -12.39 -5.36
CA ASP A 52 -15.32 -12.56 -4.15
C ASP A 52 -16.36 -11.44 -4.01
N THR A 53 -16.56 -10.63 -5.05
CA THR A 53 -17.44 -9.46 -5.05
C THR A 53 -18.10 -9.34 -6.42
N ASN A 54 -19.36 -8.94 -6.45
CA ASN A 54 -20.08 -8.63 -7.69
C ASN A 54 -20.76 -7.28 -7.53
N LEU A 55 -20.10 -6.22 -8.03
CA LEU A 55 -20.49 -4.82 -7.79
C LEU A 55 -21.87 -4.48 -8.36
N GLN A 56 -22.29 -5.11 -9.47
CA GLN A 56 -23.65 -4.98 -10.02
C GLN A 56 -24.76 -5.50 -9.09
N THR A 57 -24.49 -6.50 -8.24
CA THR A 57 -25.51 -7.12 -7.37
C THR A 57 -25.33 -6.81 -5.89
N ASN A 58 -24.17 -6.25 -5.52
CA ASN A 58 -23.73 -5.89 -4.18
C ASN A 58 -24.76 -5.03 -3.43
N LYS A 59 -24.95 -5.32 -2.13
CA LYS A 59 -25.96 -4.61 -1.32
C LYS A 59 -25.60 -3.15 -1.11
N PHE A 60 -24.34 -2.83 -0.89
CA PHE A 60 -23.89 -1.45 -0.68
C PHE A 60 -23.98 -0.61 -1.97
N THR A 61 -23.71 -1.19 -3.15
CA THR A 61 -24.01 -0.54 -4.45
C THR A 61 -25.48 -0.08 -4.50
N LYS A 62 -26.42 -0.98 -4.20
CA LYS A 62 -27.86 -0.66 -4.20
C LYS A 62 -28.22 0.41 -3.17
N LYS A 63 -27.64 0.35 -1.96
CA LYS A 63 -27.78 1.40 -0.93
C LYS A 63 -27.36 2.77 -1.49
N MET A 64 -26.30 2.86 -2.31
CA MET A 64 -25.85 4.13 -2.91
C MET A 64 -26.75 4.57 -4.07
N GLU A 65 -27.17 3.65 -4.95
CA GLU A 65 -28.14 3.94 -6.02
C GLU A 65 -29.45 4.53 -5.45
N GLU A 66 -30.02 3.90 -4.42
CA GLU A 66 -31.22 4.36 -3.72
C GLU A 66 -31.00 5.70 -2.99
N LYS A 67 -29.92 5.82 -2.20
CA LYS A 67 -29.66 7.00 -1.36
C LYS A 67 -29.46 8.29 -2.16
N PHE A 68 -28.87 8.19 -3.35
CA PHE A 68 -28.53 9.34 -4.20
C PHE A 68 -29.38 9.46 -5.47
N ASN A 69 -30.40 8.60 -5.62
CA ASN A 69 -31.25 8.53 -6.81
C ASN A 69 -30.44 8.44 -8.13
N MET A 70 -29.46 7.54 -8.13
CA MET A 70 -28.55 7.31 -9.25
C MET A 70 -28.60 5.85 -9.72
N LYS A 71 -27.91 5.55 -10.81
CA LYS A 71 -27.62 4.18 -11.26
C LYS A 71 -26.14 4.04 -11.57
N ILE A 72 -25.48 3.00 -11.07
CA ILE A 72 -24.05 2.78 -11.26
C ILE A 72 -23.82 1.65 -12.27
N ASN A 73 -23.24 2.01 -13.42
CA ASN A 73 -22.89 1.07 -14.48
C ASN A 73 -21.39 0.70 -14.40
N TRP A 74 -21.07 -0.36 -13.67
CA TRP A 74 -19.68 -0.79 -13.48
C TRP A 74 -19.08 -1.49 -14.71
N THR A 75 -18.02 -0.93 -15.26
CA THR A 75 -17.05 -1.61 -16.12
C THR A 75 -15.94 -2.16 -15.23
N THR A 76 -16.08 -3.43 -14.82
CA THR A 76 -15.18 -4.04 -13.84
C THR A 76 -13.96 -4.69 -14.46
N VAL A 77 -12.80 -4.57 -13.83
CA VAL A 77 -11.57 -5.29 -14.19
C VAL A 77 -11.03 -6.10 -12.99
N PRO A 78 -10.43 -7.28 -13.22
CA PRO A 78 -9.68 -7.97 -12.18
C PRO A 78 -8.41 -7.17 -11.83
N PHE A 79 -7.83 -7.45 -10.66
CA PHE A 79 -6.61 -6.79 -10.19
C PHE A 79 -5.43 -7.01 -11.15
N ASP A 80 -5.30 -8.23 -11.70
CA ASP A 80 -4.28 -8.56 -12.69
C ASP A 80 -4.45 -7.74 -13.98
N GLY A 81 -3.42 -6.96 -14.30
CA GLY A 81 -3.39 -6.08 -15.47
C GLY A 81 -4.38 -4.92 -15.40
N ALA A 82 -4.74 -4.46 -14.20
CA ALA A 82 -5.68 -3.34 -14.01
C ALA A 82 -5.11 -2.02 -14.59
N ALA A 83 -3.85 -1.72 -14.33
CA ALA A 83 -3.16 -0.52 -14.79
C ALA A 83 -3.14 -0.40 -16.32
N GLU A 84 -2.80 -1.47 -17.03
CA GLU A 84 -2.81 -1.51 -18.50
C GLU A 84 -4.23 -1.30 -19.06
N LYS A 85 -5.25 -1.88 -18.41
CA LYS A 85 -6.66 -1.67 -18.82
C LYS A 85 -7.12 -0.23 -18.60
N ARG A 86 -6.70 0.42 -17.50
CA ARG A 86 -6.96 1.85 -17.25
C ARG A 86 -6.26 2.72 -18.30
N GLN A 87 -4.99 2.44 -18.62
CA GLN A 87 -4.25 3.15 -19.66
C GLN A 87 -4.90 3.00 -21.04
N ILE A 88 -5.35 1.79 -21.41
CA ILE A 88 -6.10 1.53 -22.65
C ILE A 88 -7.43 2.30 -22.66
N SER A 89 -8.14 2.33 -21.54
CA SER A 89 -9.40 3.07 -21.38
C SER A 89 -9.21 4.58 -21.57
N LEU A 90 -8.15 5.17 -21.01
CA LEU A 90 -7.82 6.59 -21.23
C LEU A 90 -7.42 6.86 -22.69
N ALA A 91 -6.60 5.97 -23.27
CA ALA A 91 -6.07 6.12 -24.62
C ALA A 91 -7.12 5.94 -25.74
N SER A 92 -8.26 5.29 -25.47
CA SER A 92 -9.33 5.10 -26.46
C SER A 92 -10.11 6.39 -26.78
N GLY A 93 -10.11 7.37 -25.87
CA GLY A 93 -11.00 8.54 -25.92
C GLY A 93 -12.45 8.25 -25.52
N ASP A 94 -12.77 6.99 -25.20
CA ASP A 94 -14.07 6.48 -24.76
C ASP A 94 -13.92 5.90 -23.34
N TYR A 95 -13.50 6.77 -22.42
CA TYR A 95 -13.33 6.51 -20.99
C TYR A 95 -14.64 6.73 -20.21
N PRO A 96 -14.80 6.13 -19.02
CA PRO A 96 -15.97 6.30 -18.14
C PRO A 96 -16.15 7.75 -17.65
N ASP A 97 -17.29 8.01 -16.99
CA ASP A 97 -17.53 9.23 -16.23
C ASP A 97 -16.60 9.32 -14.99
N LEU A 98 -16.35 8.17 -14.37
CA LEU A 98 -15.60 8.02 -13.12
C LEU A 98 -14.64 6.81 -13.18
N TYR A 99 -13.41 7.01 -12.72
CA TYR A 99 -12.54 5.91 -12.27
C TYR A 99 -12.65 5.78 -10.75
N PHE A 100 -12.94 4.57 -10.28
CA PHE A 100 -13.12 4.24 -8.87
C PHE A 100 -12.29 2.99 -8.56
N LEU A 101 -11.10 3.21 -8.01
CA LEU A 101 -10.00 2.24 -8.00
C LEU A 101 -9.65 1.79 -6.58
N ILE A 102 -8.76 0.81 -6.47
CA ILE A 102 -8.19 0.34 -5.20
C ILE A 102 -6.71 0.75 -5.18
N PRO A 103 -6.26 1.64 -4.26
CA PRO A 103 -4.93 2.26 -4.32
C PRO A 103 -3.74 1.30 -4.41
N TRP A 104 -3.84 0.10 -3.83
CA TRP A 104 -2.81 -0.94 -3.82
C TRP A 104 -2.86 -1.89 -5.03
N VAL A 105 -3.88 -1.77 -5.88
CA VAL A 105 -4.01 -2.49 -7.16
C VAL A 105 -3.54 -1.61 -8.31
N ASP A 106 -4.11 -0.40 -8.42
CA ASP A 106 -3.79 0.61 -9.44
C ASP A 106 -4.41 1.96 -9.04
N ARG A 107 -3.76 3.06 -9.43
CA ARG A 107 -4.15 4.44 -9.15
C ARG A 107 -3.54 5.42 -10.16
N PHE A 108 -4.16 6.58 -10.34
CA PHE A 108 -3.51 7.68 -11.06
C PHE A 108 -2.32 8.18 -10.25
N SER A 109 -1.15 8.34 -10.88
CA SER A 109 -0.03 9.04 -10.25
C SER A 109 -0.30 10.54 -10.18
N GLN A 110 0.40 11.26 -9.29
CA GLN A 110 0.34 12.73 -9.25
C GLN A 110 0.72 13.36 -10.60
N THR A 111 1.68 12.78 -11.32
CA THR A 111 2.01 13.15 -12.70
C THR A 111 0.84 12.99 -13.66
N ASP A 112 0.15 11.84 -13.62
CA ASP A 112 -1.04 11.60 -14.46
C ASP A 112 -2.13 12.63 -14.18
N LEU A 113 -2.41 12.89 -12.90
CA LEU A 113 -3.43 13.83 -12.44
C LEU A 113 -3.15 15.24 -12.98
N LEU A 114 -1.93 15.74 -12.80
CA LEU A 114 -1.55 17.07 -13.26
C LEU A 114 -1.57 17.17 -14.80
N LYS A 115 -1.07 16.15 -15.50
CA LYS A 115 -1.06 16.08 -16.97
C LYS A 115 -2.47 16.04 -17.57
N PHE A 116 -3.34 15.14 -17.10
CA PHE A 116 -4.69 14.97 -17.64
C PHE A 116 -5.66 16.06 -17.13
N GLY A 117 -5.38 16.64 -15.96
CA GLY A 117 -6.05 17.84 -15.46
C GLY A 117 -5.78 19.07 -16.34
N GLN A 118 -4.51 19.35 -16.65
CA GLN A 118 -4.13 20.43 -17.59
C GLN A 118 -4.68 20.23 -19.02
N GLN A 119 -4.89 18.98 -19.43
CA GLN A 119 -5.52 18.65 -20.72
C GLN A 119 -7.05 18.74 -20.71
N GLY A 120 -7.67 18.99 -19.55
CA GLY A 120 -9.13 19.01 -19.40
C GLY A 120 -9.79 17.64 -19.61
N VAL A 121 -9.03 16.54 -19.45
CA VAL A 121 -9.55 15.16 -19.45
C VAL A 121 -10.14 14.82 -18.08
N ILE A 122 -9.48 15.28 -17.01
CA ILE A 122 -9.90 15.12 -15.62
C ILE A 122 -10.53 16.43 -15.13
N VAL A 123 -11.61 16.32 -14.34
CA VAL A 123 -12.35 17.46 -13.77
C VAL A 123 -11.72 17.87 -12.42
N PRO A 124 -11.40 19.17 -12.21
CA PRO A 124 -11.03 19.67 -10.88
C PRO A 124 -12.18 19.51 -9.88
N LEU A 125 -11.89 18.97 -8.70
CA LEU A 125 -12.87 18.68 -7.66
C LEU A 125 -13.12 19.86 -6.71
N ASN A 126 -12.36 20.95 -6.80
CA ASN A 126 -12.39 22.07 -5.82
C ASN A 126 -13.80 22.62 -5.59
N ASP A 127 -14.50 23.04 -6.64
CA ASP A 127 -15.85 23.61 -6.54
C ASP A 127 -16.91 22.58 -6.12
N LEU A 128 -16.74 21.33 -6.54
CA LEU A 128 -17.59 20.21 -6.15
C LEU A 128 -17.44 19.90 -4.65
N ILE A 129 -16.22 19.98 -4.13
CA ILE A 129 -15.92 19.76 -2.71
C ILE A 129 -16.48 20.92 -1.87
N GLU A 130 -16.25 22.16 -2.29
CA GLU A 130 -16.73 23.36 -1.58
C GLU A 130 -18.26 23.40 -1.46
N GLN A 131 -18.97 23.03 -2.54
CA GLN A 131 -20.43 23.12 -2.58
C GLN A 131 -21.16 21.88 -2.05
N TYR A 132 -20.57 20.68 -2.21
CA TYR A 132 -21.30 19.42 -2.00
C TYR A 132 -20.58 18.39 -1.13
N ALA A 133 -19.33 18.62 -0.70
CA ALA A 133 -18.56 17.64 0.07
C ALA A 133 -18.00 18.17 1.41
N PRO A 134 -18.87 18.49 2.39
CA PRO A 134 -18.45 19.04 3.67
C PRO A 134 -17.58 18.09 4.52
N ASN A 135 -17.72 16.76 4.36
CA ASN A 135 -16.92 15.79 5.12
C ASN A 135 -15.53 15.63 4.51
N ILE A 136 -15.42 15.55 3.18
CA ILE A 136 -14.12 15.60 2.46
C ILE A 136 -13.39 16.89 2.78
N LYS A 137 -14.08 18.04 2.69
CA LYS A 137 -13.51 19.35 3.02
C LYS A 137 -12.97 19.38 4.45
N LYS A 138 -13.74 18.89 5.43
CA LYS A 138 -13.30 18.79 6.84
C LYS A 138 -12.04 17.94 7.00
N VAL A 139 -11.93 16.80 6.30
CA VAL A 139 -10.72 15.95 6.35
C VAL A 139 -9.52 16.67 5.73
N LEU A 140 -9.67 17.27 4.55
CA LEU A 140 -8.61 18.06 3.92
C LEU A 140 -8.15 19.24 4.80
N ASP A 141 -9.08 19.96 5.43
CA ASP A 141 -8.75 21.11 6.29
C ASP A 141 -8.18 20.72 7.67
N SER A 142 -8.22 19.44 8.06
CA SER A 142 -7.71 18.94 9.35
C SER A 142 -6.47 18.04 9.24
N ASN A 143 -6.07 17.64 8.02
CA ASN A 143 -4.89 16.81 7.79
C ASN A 143 -4.04 17.42 6.65
N GLU A 144 -2.96 18.11 7.03
CA GLU A 144 -2.09 18.85 6.11
C GLU A 144 -1.36 17.95 5.10
N TYR A 145 -0.89 16.77 5.54
CA TYR A 145 -0.23 15.79 4.67
C TYR A 145 -1.20 15.23 3.62
N TYR A 146 -2.42 14.88 4.05
CA TYR A 146 -3.48 14.43 3.14
C TYR A 146 -3.92 15.55 2.18
N LYS A 147 -3.98 16.80 2.62
CA LYS A 147 -4.26 17.95 1.75
C LYS A 147 -3.15 18.13 0.69
N ALA A 148 -1.89 18.13 1.12
CA ALA A 148 -0.73 18.35 0.26
C ALA A 148 -0.59 17.29 -0.85
N MET A 149 -0.81 16.00 -0.52
CA MET A 149 -0.70 14.92 -1.51
C MET A 149 -1.82 14.92 -2.56
N ASN A 150 -2.99 15.49 -2.25
CA ASN A 150 -4.14 15.55 -3.15
C ASN A 150 -4.26 16.91 -3.88
N THR A 151 -3.57 17.96 -3.41
CA THR A 151 -3.59 19.30 -4.04
C THR A 151 -2.37 19.51 -4.92
N ALA A 152 -2.59 19.66 -6.23
CA ALA A 152 -1.52 19.91 -7.20
C ALA A 152 -0.93 21.33 -7.07
N PRO A 153 0.28 21.59 -7.64
CA PRO A 153 0.96 22.90 -7.52
C PRO A 153 0.21 24.11 -8.10
N ASP A 154 -0.80 23.88 -8.94
CA ASP A 154 -1.69 24.91 -9.48
C ASP A 154 -2.90 25.21 -8.56
N GLY A 155 -3.01 24.51 -7.43
CA GLY A 155 -4.09 24.64 -6.45
C GLY A 155 -5.29 23.70 -6.68
N ASN A 156 -5.29 22.90 -7.75
CA ASN A 156 -6.39 22.01 -8.08
C ASN A 156 -6.28 20.64 -7.39
N ILE A 157 -7.43 20.07 -7.01
CA ILE A 157 -7.56 18.66 -6.61
C ILE A 157 -8.16 17.92 -7.80
N TYR A 158 -7.33 17.18 -8.55
CA TYR A 158 -7.77 16.42 -9.73
C TYR A 158 -8.30 15.02 -9.40
N GLY A 159 -8.19 14.59 -8.16
CA GLY A 159 -8.65 13.28 -7.69
C GLY A 159 -8.37 13.13 -6.20
N LEU A 160 -8.86 12.06 -5.61
CA LEU A 160 -8.60 11.72 -4.21
C LEU A 160 -8.08 10.30 -4.06
N THR A 161 -7.04 10.12 -3.24
CA THR A 161 -6.68 8.82 -2.65
C THR A 161 -7.48 8.58 -1.36
N GLY A 162 -7.71 7.33 -0.96
CA GLY A 162 -8.37 7.02 0.30
C GLY A 162 -7.52 7.40 1.51
N LEU A 163 -8.12 7.99 2.54
CA LEU A 163 -7.48 8.21 3.84
C LEU A 163 -7.44 6.90 4.63
N ASN A 164 -6.26 6.31 4.82
CA ASN A 164 -6.07 5.12 5.65
C ASN A 164 -4.82 5.25 6.52
N GLU A 165 -5.00 5.78 7.72
CA GLU A 165 -3.94 6.01 8.70
C GLU A 165 -3.61 4.71 9.47
N CYS A 166 -3.16 3.69 8.74
CA CYS A 166 -2.72 2.42 9.30
C CYS A 166 -1.44 2.61 10.12
N PHE A 167 -1.57 2.68 11.45
CA PHE A 167 -0.44 2.92 12.34
C PHE A 167 0.70 1.91 12.16
N HIS A 168 0.39 0.61 12.09
CA HIS A 168 1.44 -0.42 11.95
C HIS A 168 2.17 -0.35 10.60
N CYS A 169 1.47 0.10 9.55
CA CYS A 169 2.00 0.29 8.20
C CYS A 169 2.98 1.48 8.13
N SER A 170 2.88 2.44 9.07
CA SER A 170 3.73 3.64 9.10
C SER A 170 5.19 3.33 9.43
N TYR A 171 5.47 2.18 10.04
CA TYR A 171 6.82 1.73 10.41
C TYR A 171 7.08 0.33 9.84
N PRO A 172 7.36 0.21 8.53
CA PRO A 172 7.36 -1.08 7.83
C PRO A 172 8.55 -1.98 8.21
N ASN A 173 9.75 -1.44 8.46
CA ASN A 173 10.94 -2.27 8.70
C ASN A 173 11.08 -2.57 10.20
N LYS A 174 10.38 -3.60 10.69
CA LYS A 174 10.54 -4.12 12.06
C LYS A 174 11.42 -5.38 12.08
N MET A 175 12.02 -5.66 13.23
CA MET A 175 12.79 -6.88 13.48
C MET A 175 12.09 -7.73 14.54
N TRP A 176 11.82 -8.99 14.22
CA TRP A 176 11.13 -9.93 15.09
C TRP A 176 12.09 -11.03 15.54
N MET A 177 12.40 -11.09 16.84
CA MET A 177 13.40 -11.97 17.42
C MET A 177 12.78 -13.13 18.21
N ASN A 178 13.38 -14.31 18.12
CA ASN A 178 12.98 -15.50 18.85
C ASN A 178 13.30 -15.37 20.36
N THR A 179 12.33 -14.89 21.14
CA THR A 179 12.51 -14.62 22.59
C THR A 179 12.54 -15.89 23.44
N LYS A 180 11.97 -16.99 22.94
CA LYS A 180 12.13 -18.33 23.53
C LYS A 180 13.60 -18.76 23.52
N TRP A 181 14.31 -18.54 22.41
CA TRP A 181 15.75 -18.81 22.31
C TRP A 181 16.58 -17.89 23.20
N LEU A 182 16.24 -16.59 23.29
CA LEU A 182 16.88 -15.68 24.26
C LEU A 182 16.77 -16.24 25.69
N LYS A 183 15.56 -16.67 26.09
CA LYS A 183 15.28 -17.25 27.41
C LYS A 183 16.04 -18.56 27.65
N GLN A 184 16.08 -19.46 26.66
CA GLN A 184 16.83 -20.73 26.76
C GLN A 184 18.33 -20.51 26.94
N LEU A 185 18.90 -19.53 26.24
CA LEU A 185 20.33 -19.22 26.28
C LEU A 185 20.72 -18.25 27.43
N GLY A 186 19.76 -17.76 28.22
CA GLY A 186 20.00 -16.79 29.29
C GLY A 186 20.44 -15.41 28.79
N LEU A 187 19.97 -15.01 27.61
CA LEU A 187 20.31 -13.74 26.95
C LEU A 187 19.22 -12.69 27.22
N SER A 188 19.65 -11.44 27.37
CA SER A 188 18.76 -10.27 27.31
C SER A 188 18.40 -9.94 25.86
N GLU A 189 17.29 -9.22 25.68
CA GLU A 189 16.96 -8.57 24.42
C GLU A 189 18.05 -7.54 24.03
N PRO A 190 18.51 -7.51 22.77
CA PRO A 190 19.57 -6.62 22.34
C PRO A 190 19.07 -5.20 22.08
N THR A 191 19.75 -4.20 22.64
CA THR A 191 19.41 -2.76 22.47
C THR A 191 20.38 -2.03 21.55
N THR A 192 21.53 -2.64 21.27
CA THR A 192 22.60 -2.10 20.42
C THR A 192 22.96 -3.05 19.29
N THR A 193 23.57 -2.51 18.22
CA THR A 193 24.11 -3.32 17.11
C THR A 193 25.10 -4.39 17.60
N GLU A 194 25.98 -4.05 18.55
CA GLU A 194 26.94 -5.00 19.12
C GLU A 194 26.31 -6.08 20.03
N GLU A 195 25.20 -5.79 20.72
CA GLU A 195 24.44 -6.81 21.46
C GLU A 195 23.69 -7.72 20.50
N PHE A 196 23.03 -7.16 19.48
CA PHE A 196 22.34 -7.91 18.44
C PHE A 196 23.28 -8.89 17.74
N LYS A 197 24.47 -8.41 17.36
CA LYS A 197 25.55 -9.25 16.81
C LYS A 197 25.95 -10.40 17.75
N LYS A 198 26.03 -10.19 19.07
CA LYS A 198 26.33 -11.26 20.04
C LYS A 198 25.19 -12.26 20.17
N VAL A 199 23.93 -11.81 20.13
CA VAL A 199 22.74 -12.66 20.13
C VAL A 199 22.72 -13.56 18.89
N LEU A 200 22.92 -13.01 17.69
CA LEU A 200 22.97 -13.80 16.46
C LEU A 200 24.09 -14.86 16.50
N LYS A 201 25.27 -14.52 17.02
CA LYS A 201 26.35 -15.50 17.23
C LYS A 201 25.95 -16.62 18.19
N ALA A 202 25.24 -16.28 19.26
CA ALA A 202 24.76 -17.27 20.22
C ALA A 202 23.72 -18.20 19.60
N PHE A 203 22.76 -17.67 18.82
CA PHE A 203 21.81 -18.47 18.05
C PHE A 203 22.53 -19.44 17.09
N LYS A 204 23.55 -18.96 16.36
CA LYS A 204 24.34 -19.79 15.42
C LYS A 204 25.14 -20.93 16.07
N THR A 205 25.52 -20.80 17.35
CA THR A 205 26.60 -21.63 17.94
C THR A 205 26.23 -22.38 19.21
N LYS A 206 25.02 -22.18 19.75
CA LYS A 206 24.60 -22.76 21.04
C LYS A 206 23.42 -23.73 20.96
N ASP A 207 22.99 -24.14 19.77
CA ASP A 207 21.90 -25.11 19.59
C ASP A 207 20.63 -24.73 20.39
N PRO A 208 20.10 -23.49 20.27
CA PRO A 208 18.88 -23.09 20.98
C PRO A 208 17.64 -23.91 20.58
N ASN A 209 17.62 -24.52 19.39
CA ASN A 209 16.54 -25.43 19.01
C ASN A 209 16.67 -26.82 19.69
N GLY A 210 17.87 -27.18 20.16
CA GLY A 210 18.14 -28.35 21.00
C GLY A 210 18.20 -29.67 20.22
N ASN A 211 18.43 -29.63 18.91
CA ASN A 211 18.42 -30.80 18.03
C ASN A 211 19.81 -31.44 17.82
N GLY A 212 20.87 -30.82 18.32
CA GLY A 212 22.24 -31.33 18.24
C GLY A 212 22.95 -31.06 16.90
N LYS A 213 22.39 -30.22 16.03
CA LYS A 213 22.98 -29.77 14.76
C LYS A 213 23.19 -28.26 14.82
N ALA A 214 24.05 -27.74 13.95
CA ALA A 214 24.15 -26.31 13.70
C ALA A 214 23.32 -25.96 12.46
N ASP A 215 21.99 -26.00 12.58
CA ASP A 215 21.04 -25.71 11.51
C ASP A 215 20.25 -24.40 11.71
N GLU A 216 20.53 -23.64 12.78
CA GLU A 216 19.96 -22.32 13.01
C GLU A 216 20.36 -21.30 11.94
N VAL A 217 19.35 -20.55 11.50
CA VAL A 217 19.42 -19.37 10.63
C VAL A 217 19.27 -18.14 11.52
N PRO A 218 20.35 -17.43 11.89
CA PRO A 218 20.27 -16.42 12.96
C PRO A 218 19.45 -15.19 12.55
N LEU A 219 19.60 -14.72 11.31
CA LEU A 219 18.84 -13.61 10.73
C LEU A 219 18.50 -13.90 9.27
N SER A 220 17.24 -13.69 8.88
CA SER A 220 16.79 -13.75 7.47
C SER A 220 15.71 -12.68 7.16
N GLY A 221 15.34 -12.60 5.89
CA GLY A 221 14.40 -11.66 5.28
C GLY A 221 14.00 -12.12 3.87
N SER A 222 13.39 -11.23 3.09
CA SER A 222 13.13 -11.44 1.65
C SER A 222 13.19 -10.11 0.88
N ILE A 223 12.96 -10.14 -0.43
CA ILE A 223 13.26 -9.03 -1.38
C ILE A 223 12.06 -8.15 -1.79
N GLU A 224 10.94 -8.25 -1.09
CA GLU A 224 9.72 -7.51 -1.43
C GLU A 224 9.58 -6.18 -0.66
N ASN A 225 8.98 -5.17 -1.32
CA ASN A 225 8.88 -3.79 -0.82
C ASN A 225 7.78 -3.59 0.26
N PHE A 226 7.69 -4.50 1.23
CA PHE A 226 6.76 -4.43 2.39
C PHE A 226 7.48 -4.68 3.73
N GLY A 227 8.71 -4.17 3.88
CA GLY A 227 9.41 -4.14 5.16
C GLY A 227 10.15 -5.43 5.53
N VAL A 228 10.40 -6.33 4.57
CA VAL A 228 11.10 -7.62 4.75
C VAL A 228 12.60 -7.55 4.45
N HIS A 229 13.10 -6.41 3.95
CA HIS A 229 14.52 -6.17 3.77
C HIS A 229 15.24 -6.05 5.12
N ILE A 230 16.36 -6.77 5.28
CA ILE A 230 17.18 -6.70 6.50
C ILE A 230 18.04 -5.42 6.57
N ILE A 231 18.36 -4.80 5.43
CA ILE A 231 19.32 -3.68 5.37
C ILE A 231 18.80 -2.44 6.13
N PRO A 232 17.58 -1.93 5.89
CA PRO A 232 17.16 -0.67 6.51
C PRO A 232 17.15 -0.72 8.04
N TYR A 233 16.65 -1.82 8.63
CA TYR A 233 16.64 -1.98 10.08
C TYR A 233 18.06 -1.97 10.69
N LEU A 234 19.04 -2.56 10.00
CA LEU A 234 20.43 -2.59 10.44
C LEU A 234 21.18 -1.28 10.15
N MET A 235 20.84 -0.60 9.05
CA MET A 235 21.44 0.65 8.60
C MET A 235 21.04 1.83 9.50
N ASN A 236 19.80 1.84 9.99
CA ASN A 236 19.22 2.91 10.80
C ASN A 236 19.92 3.17 12.17
N GLY A 237 20.85 2.31 12.60
CA GLY A 237 21.79 2.61 13.71
C GLY A 237 22.96 3.54 13.33
N PHE A 238 23.19 3.75 12.04
CA PHE A 238 24.32 4.50 11.47
C PHE A 238 23.83 5.74 10.71
N ILE A 239 22.87 5.59 9.82
CA ILE A 239 22.23 6.68 9.06
C ILE A 239 20.80 6.29 8.71
N TYR A 240 19.92 7.27 8.54
CA TYR A 240 18.52 7.00 8.20
C TYR A 240 18.40 6.26 6.85
N ASP A 241 17.69 5.14 6.84
CA ASP A 241 17.36 4.38 5.64
C ASP A 241 15.83 4.19 5.60
N ASP A 242 15.20 4.74 4.57
CA ASP A 242 13.75 4.76 4.38
C ASP A 242 13.24 3.56 3.57
N ASP A 243 14.12 2.64 3.15
CA ASP A 243 13.83 1.46 2.31
C ASP A 243 13.27 1.81 0.90
N ARG A 244 13.29 3.09 0.51
CA ARG A 244 12.47 3.60 -0.61
C ARG A 244 13.20 4.57 -1.52
N THR A 245 13.69 5.68 -1.00
CA THR A 245 14.25 6.80 -1.78
C THR A 245 15.74 7.00 -1.55
N TYR A 246 16.25 6.61 -0.38
CA TYR A 246 17.60 6.97 0.11
C TYR A 246 17.82 8.49 0.14
N LEU A 247 16.75 9.27 0.27
CA LEU A 247 16.76 10.72 0.38
C LEU A 247 16.44 11.18 1.81
N ILE A 248 17.02 12.32 2.17
CA ILE A 248 16.74 13.05 3.40
C ILE A 248 16.44 14.50 3.06
N ALA A 249 15.51 15.10 3.80
CA ALA A 249 15.42 16.55 3.93
C ALA A 249 16.17 16.96 5.21
N LYS A 250 16.95 18.04 5.14
CA LYS A 250 17.59 18.62 6.33
C LYS A 250 17.80 20.11 6.17
N ASN A 251 17.22 20.92 7.07
CA ASN A 251 17.15 22.38 6.97
C ASN A 251 16.64 22.84 5.59
N GLY A 252 15.59 22.19 5.08
CA GLY A 252 15.00 22.48 3.78
C GLY A 252 15.84 22.07 2.55
N ARG A 253 16.95 21.36 2.73
CA ARG A 253 17.77 20.83 1.63
C ARG A 253 17.55 19.33 1.44
N VAL A 254 17.29 18.91 0.22
CA VAL A 254 17.25 17.51 -0.21
C VAL A 254 18.67 17.00 -0.52
N ASP A 255 19.03 15.85 0.03
CA ASP A 255 20.30 15.15 -0.21
C ASP A 255 20.07 13.63 -0.13
N THR A 256 21.05 12.82 -0.54
CA THR A 256 21.01 11.36 -0.39
C THR A 256 21.83 10.88 0.82
N VAL A 257 21.41 9.79 1.45
CA VAL A 257 22.20 9.10 2.49
C VAL A 257 23.25 8.16 1.89
N ALA A 258 23.02 7.65 0.69
CA ALA A 258 23.76 6.52 0.14
C ALA A 258 25.24 6.82 -0.21
N ASN A 259 25.62 8.10 -0.31
CA ASN A 259 27.01 8.52 -0.56
C ASN A 259 27.75 9.02 0.70
N LYS A 260 27.18 8.85 1.90
CA LYS A 260 27.73 9.39 3.16
C LYS A 260 28.67 8.39 3.85
N PRO A 261 29.67 8.84 4.63
CA PRO A 261 30.56 7.96 5.40
C PRO A 261 29.81 6.99 6.32
N GLU A 262 28.72 7.44 6.94
CA GLU A 262 27.90 6.66 7.86
C GLU A 262 27.18 5.50 7.14
N TRP A 263 26.83 5.65 5.86
CA TRP A 263 26.33 4.56 5.02
C TRP A 263 27.41 3.51 4.76
N LYS A 264 28.65 3.95 4.48
CA LYS A 264 29.81 3.04 4.36
C LYS A 264 30.06 2.27 5.67
N GLU A 265 29.93 2.92 6.83
CA GLU A 265 30.05 2.28 8.14
C GLU A 265 28.93 1.25 8.41
N GLY A 266 27.68 1.59 8.08
CA GLY A 266 26.55 0.65 8.18
C GLY A 266 26.72 -0.57 7.27
N LEU A 267 27.17 -0.38 6.02
CA LEU A 267 27.53 -1.48 5.12
C LEU A 267 28.67 -2.34 5.70
N ALA A 268 29.68 -1.74 6.35
CA ALA A 268 30.75 -2.48 7.00
C ALA A 268 30.25 -3.32 8.19
N TYR A 269 29.31 -2.80 8.99
CA TYR A 269 28.67 -3.55 10.05
C TYR A 269 27.84 -4.73 9.51
N ILE A 270 26.96 -4.49 8.53
CA ILE A 270 26.12 -5.54 7.91
C ILE A 270 27.01 -6.61 7.25
N LYS A 271 28.08 -6.18 6.54
CA LYS A 271 29.13 -7.08 6.04
C LYS A 271 29.71 -7.94 7.15
N SER A 272 30.02 -7.37 8.31
CA SER A 272 30.58 -8.12 9.45
C SER A 272 29.62 -9.16 10.05
N LEU A 273 28.31 -9.05 9.81
CA LEU A 273 27.34 -10.10 10.13
C LEU A 273 27.34 -11.20 9.07
N TYR A 274 27.42 -10.81 7.79
CA TYR A 274 27.48 -11.75 6.65
C TYR A 274 28.77 -12.59 6.66
N ASP A 275 29.94 -11.96 6.86
CA ASP A 275 31.24 -12.63 6.90
C ASP A 275 31.36 -13.62 8.08
N GLU A 276 30.61 -13.41 9.16
CA GLU A 276 30.51 -14.34 10.30
C GLU A 276 29.36 -15.37 10.13
N GLY A 277 28.69 -15.39 8.96
CA GLY A 277 27.61 -16.31 8.62
C GLY A 277 26.36 -16.15 9.48
N LEU A 278 26.11 -14.94 9.99
CA LEU A 278 24.96 -14.60 10.84
C LEU A 278 23.72 -14.21 10.03
N ILE A 279 23.92 -13.79 8.78
CA ILE A 279 22.86 -13.50 7.81
C ILE A 279 22.69 -14.70 6.87
N ASP A 280 21.44 -15.10 6.66
CA ASP A 280 21.03 -15.98 5.57
C ASP A 280 21.32 -15.33 4.20
N PRO A 281 22.15 -15.94 3.33
CA PRO A 281 22.33 -15.45 1.96
C PRO A 281 21.02 -15.38 1.15
N GLY A 282 20.03 -16.19 1.51
CA GLY A 282 18.69 -16.15 0.94
C GLY A 282 18.00 -14.79 1.13
N ALA A 283 18.28 -14.06 2.22
CA ALA A 283 17.64 -12.78 2.55
C ALA A 283 17.80 -11.68 1.47
N PHE A 284 18.77 -11.84 0.55
CA PHE A 284 19.02 -10.90 -0.55
C PHE A 284 18.50 -11.37 -1.92
N THR A 285 17.88 -12.55 -2.00
CA THR A 285 17.50 -13.19 -3.29
C THR A 285 16.19 -13.96 -3.26
N GLN A 286 15.69 -14.31 -2.07
CA GLN A 286 14.51 -15.16 -1.90
C GLN A 286 13.23 -14.33 -1.77
N ASN A 287 12.11 -14.91 -2.19
CA ASN A 287 10.79 -14.35 -1.97
C ASN A 287 10.24 -14.70 -0.57
N VAL A 288 9.19 -14.00 -0.15
CA VAL A 288 8.52 -14.18 1.14
C VAL A 288 8.05 -15.62 1.35
N GLY A 289 7.67 -16.35 0.28
CA GLY A 289 7.27 -17.75 0.35
C GLY A 289 8.42 -18.73 0.64
N ALA A 290 9.66 -18.38 0.28
CA ALA A 290 10.86 -19.12 0.66
C ALA A 290 11.28 -18.76 2.09
N PHE A 291 11.30 -17.46 2.44
CA PHE A 291 11.56 -16.98 3.80
C PHE A 291 10.60 -17.61 4.81
N LYS A 292 9.30 -17.69 4.48
CA LYS A 292 8.28 -18.34 5.31
C LYS A 292 8.56 -19.81 5.60
N LYS A 293 9.18 -20.56 4.67
CA LYS A 293 9.56 -21.97 4.91
C LYS A 293 10.70 -22.13 5.92
N ILE A 294 11.46 -21.06 6.20
CA ILE A 294 12.50 -21.07 7.24
C ILE A 294 11.84 -20.91 8.61
N GLY A 295 10.92 -19.96 8.78
CA GLY A 295 10.19 -19.75 10.03
C GLY A 295 9.15 -20.83 10.34
N ASP A 296 8.51 -21.41 9.32
CA ASP A 296 7.55 -22.52 9.39
C ASP A 296 8.19 -23.91 9.12
N ASN A 297 9.49 -24.08 9.38
CA ASN A 297 10.16 -25.35 9.10
C ASN A 297 9.55 -26.52 9.92
N ALA A 298 9.17 -27.59 9.20
CA ALA A 298 8.39 -28.68 9.78
C ALA A 298 9.16 -29.59 10.74
N ASP A 299 10.49 -29.67 10.61
CA ASP A 299 11.34 -30.60 11.38
C ASP A 299 11.89 -29.96 12.65
N ALA A 300 12.23 -28.66 12.60
CA ALA A 300 12.73 -27.89 13.74
C ALA A 300 12.44 -26.39 13.56
N GLN A 301 12.42 -25.64 14.66
CA GLN A 301 12.45 -24.18 14.60
C GLN A 301 13.85 -23.75 14.14
N LEU A 302 13.97 -23.08 12.99
CA LEU A 302 15.28 -22.71 12.43
C LEU A 302 15.61 -21.22 12.52
N LEU A 303 14.62 -20.32 12.57
CA LEU A 303 14.85 -18.88 12.47
C LEU A 303 15.08 -18.23 13.85
N GLY A 304 16.16 -17.45 13.97
CA GLY A 304 16.49 -16.66 15.16
C GLY A 304 15.90 -15.26 15.16
N ALA A 305 15.91 -14.58 14.01
CA ALA A 305 15.31 -13.27 13.80
C ALA A 305 14.86 -13.08 12.35
N GLY A 306 13.74 -12.40 12.15
CA GLY A 306 13.18 -12.07 10.84
C GLY A 306 12.91 -10.58 10.69
N ALA A 307 13.41 -9.96 9.61
CA ALA A 307 12.95 -8.64 9.20
C ALA A 307 11.57 -8.76 8.52
N ALA A 308 10.59 -8.02 9.01
CA ALA A 308 9.23 -8.01 8.45
C ALA A 308 8.38 -6.89 9.07
N MET A 309 7.43 -6.35 8.31
CA MET A 309 6.37 -5.48 8.85
C MET A 309 5.55 -6.18 9.94
N HIS A 310 5.27 -7.47 9.76
CA HIS A 310 4.54 -8.32 10.70
C HIS A 310 4.95 -9.80 10.60
N PRO A 311 4.85 -10.60 11.67
CA PRO A 311 5.48 -11.93 11.71
C PRO A 311 4.80 -12.96 10.80
N SER A 312 3.52 -12.78 10.45
CA SER A 312 2.83 -13.75 9.58
C SER A 312 3.46 -13.92 8.19
N LEU A 313 4.25 -12.93 7.73
CA LEU A 313 5.05 -13.00 6.50
C LEU A 313 6.08 -14.14 6.52
N PHE A 314 6.66 -14.46 7.67
CA PHE A 314 7.74 -15.46 7.78
C PHE A 314 7.43 -16.66 8.68
N VAL A 315 6.40 -16.59 9.52
CA VAL A 315 5.98 -17.69 10.40
C VAL A 315 4.46 -17.75 10.51
N ASN A 316 3.86 -18.91 10.70
CA ASN A 316 2.43 -19.06 10.88
C ASN A 316 2.05 -18.58 12.28
N THR A 317 1.13 -17.61 12.32
CA THR A 317 0.61 -16.99 13.54
C THR A 317 -0.82 -17.37 13.86
N ALA A 318 -1.41 -18.32 13.11
CA ALA A 318 -2.71 -18.89 13.44
C ALA A 318 -2.70 -19.61 14.80
N GLU A 319 -3.85 -19.73 15.43
CA GLU A 319 -4.00 -20.45 16.68
C GLU A 319 -3.48 -21.90 16.56
N GLY A 320 -2.71 -22.34 17.55
CA GLY A 320 -2.08 -23.67 17.55
C GLY A 320 -0.83 -23.80 16.67
N ALA A 321 -0.44 -22.78 15.89
CA ALA A 321 0.82 -22.80 15.15
C ALA A 321 2.04 -22.92 16.11
N PRO A 322 3.07 -23.73 15.78
CA PRO A 322 4.08 -24.14 16.75
C PRO A 322 5.05 -23.01 17.17
N TYR A 323 5.31 -22.05 16.29
CA TYR A 323 6.41 -21.07 16.46
C TYR A 323 5.97 -19.60 16.43
N GLY A 324 4.79 -19.26 15.91
CA GLY A 324 4.39 -17.87 15.65
C GLY A 324 4.33 -16.95 16.87
N LYS A 325 4.23 -17.51 18.07
CA LYS A 325 4.27 -16.80 19.36
C LYS A 325 5.66 -16.63 19.97
N ASP A 326 6.67 -17.32 19.43
CA ASP A 326 8.03 -17.27 19.97
C ASP A 326 8.80 -16.02 19.48
N TYR A 327 8.31 -15.35 18.44
CA TYR A 327 8.93 -14.15 17.85
C TYR A 327 8.26 -12.88 18.36
N ASN A 328 9.04 -11.96 18.93
CA ASN A 328 8.56 -10.67 19.40
C ASN A 328 9.37 -9.52 18.79
N PRO A 329 8.76 -8.34 18.62
CA PRO A 329 9.45 -7.19 18.05
C PRO A 329 10.52 -6.69 19.02
N ILE A 330 11.65 -6.22 18.50
CA ILE A 330 12.69 -5.55 19.28
C ILE A 330 12.78 -4.07 18.86
N PRO A 331 13.09 -3.14 19.79
CA PRO A 331 13.20 -1.71 19.47
C PRO A 331 14.36 -1.43 18.50
N PRO A 332 14.37 -0.30 17.78
CA PRO A 332 15.47 0.08 16.90
C PRO A 332 16.84 0.00 17.57
N LEU A 333 17.79 -0.67 16.90
CA LEU A 333 19.12 -0.89 17.45
C LEU A 333 19.90 0.41 17.52
N LYS A 334 20.41 0.74 18.71
CA LYS A 334 21.37 1.82 18.87
C LYS A 334 22.73 1.44 18.26
N GLY A 335 23.10 2.15 17.20
CA GLY A 335 24.44 2.11 16.62
C GLY A 335 25.32 3.28 17.10
N PRO A 336 26.39 3.61 16.36
CA PRO A 336 27.33 4.67 16.75
C PRO A 336 26.75 6.08 16.66
N HIS A 337 25.85 6.32 15.71
CA HIS A 337 25.35 7.68 15.38
C HIS A 337 23.85 7.84 15.60
N ALA A 338 23.08 6.75 15.50
CA ALA A 338 21.62 6.79 15.49
C ALA A 338 20.98 5.54 16.11
N ASN A 339 19.65 5.56 16.17
CA ASN A 339 18.78 4.44 16.57
C ASN A 339 17.42 4.58 15.88
N TYR A 340 17.42 4.87 14.57
CA TYR A 340 16.21 5.28 13.87
C TYR A 340 15.24 4.11 13.58
N ALA A 341 13.96 4.40 13.42
CA ALA A 341 13.02 3.53 12.72
C ALA A 341 12.68 4.15 11.36
N SER A 342 12.47 3.33 10.32
CA SER A 342 11.95 3.84 9.05
C SER A 342 10.51 4.30 9.22
N TYR A 343 10.21 5.49 8.69
CA TYR A 343 8.86 6.04 8.65
C TYR A 343 8.37 6.14 7.21
N ASN A 344 7.14 5.71 6.98
CA ASN A 344 6.40 5.92 5.76
C ASN A 344 5.03 6.49 6.11
N TYR A 345 4.61 7.58 5.47
CA TYR A 345 3.22 8.02 5.62
C TYR A 345 2.29 6.94 5.06
N PRO A 346 1.29 6.43 5.81
CA PRO A 346 0.59 5.18 5.50
C PRO A 346 -0.43 5.29 4.34
N ILE A 347 -0.34 6.37 3.56
CA ILE A 347 -1.21 6.67 2.43
C ILE A 347 -0.33 6.97 1.22
N ASP A 348 -0.53 6.19 0.18
CA ASP A 348 0.18 6.32 -1.09
C ASP A 348 -0.31 7.54 -1.90
N PRO A 349 0.60 8.35 -2.48
CA PRO A 349 0.23 9.49 -3.32
C PRO A 349 -0.41 9.08 -4.65
N GLY A 350 -1.27 9.95 -5.17
CA GLY A 350 -2.04 9.74 -6.39
C GLY A 350 -3.54 9.87 -6.13
N ALA A 351 -4.36 9.24 -6.97
CA ALA A 351 -5.80 9.16 -6.76
C ALA A 351 -6.40 7.83 -7.21
N SER A 352 -7.35 7.34 -6.40
CA SER A 352 -8.22 6.22 -6.69
C SER A 352 -9.64 6.65 -7.06
N PHE A 353 -10.04 7.88 -6.75
CA PHE A 353 -11.25 8.53 -7.27
C PHE A 353 -10.87 9.63 -8.27
N VAL A 354 -11.35 9.53 -9.52
CA VAL A 354 -11.09 10.53 -10.58
C VAL A 354 -12.31 10.71 -11.49
N LEU A 355 -12.88 11.91 -11.53
CA LEU A 355 -13.95 12.28 -12.47
C LEU A 355 -13.37 12.76 -13.81
N THR A 356 -13.98 12.33 -14.92
CA THR A 356 -13.56 12.71 -16.28
C THR A 356 -14.50 13.74 -16.89
N ASN A 357 -14.07 14.37 -17.98
CA ASN A 357 -14.89 15.30 -18.77
C ASN A 357 -16.11 14.67 -19.48
N LYS A 358 -16.32 13.35 -19.36
CA LYS A 358 -17.54 12.67 -19.84
C LYS A 358 -18.70 12.82 -18.87
N ALA A 359 -18.39 12.93 -17.58
CA ALA A 359 -19.37 13.13 -16.53
C ALA A 359 -20.13 14.45 -16.75
N SER A 360 -21.45 14.38 -16.92
CA SER A 360 -22.32 15.57 -16.87
C SER A 360 -22.23 16.23 -15.49
N GLU A 361 -22.63 17.50 -15.39
CA GLU A 361 -22.70 18.23 -14.11
C GLU A 361 -23.51 17.46 -13.06
N GLU A 362 -24.64 16.87 -13.46
CA GLU A 362 -25.49 16.02 -12.62
C GLU A 362 -24.75 14.77 -12.13
N THR A 363 -23.98 14.11 -13.02
CA THR A 363 -23.13 12.95 -12.68
C THR A 363 -21.98 13.33 -11.75
N GLN A 364 -21.33 14.48 -11.96
CA GLN A 364 -20.27 14.98 -11.09
C GLN A 364 -20.79 15.27 -9.67
N ILE A 365 -21.96 15.94 -9.57
CA ILE A 365 -22.63 16.24 -8.30
C ILE A 365 -23.09 14.96 -7.58
N ALA A 366 -23.61 13.97 -8.32
CA ALA A 366 -24.01 12.68 -7.76
C ALA A 366 -22.78 11.91 -7.23
N ALA A 367 -21.71 11.83 -8.01
CA ALA A 367 -20.48 11.12 -7.65
C ALA A 367 -19.75 11.75 -6.45
N ILE A 368 -19.65 13.09 -6.39
CA ILE A 368 -18.97 13.73 -5.25
C ILE A 368 -19.78 13.58 -3.94
N LYS A 369 -21.12 13.63 -4.00
CA LYS A 369 -21.98 13.38 -2.83
C LYS A 369 -21.91 11.94 -2.35
N MET A 370 -21.77 10.99 -3.28
CA MET A 370 -21.51 9.59 -2.95
C MET A 370 -20.17 9.44 -2.23
N LEU A 371 -19.09 10.04 -2.76
CA LEU A 371 -17.77 10.01 -2.13
C LEU A 371 -17.78 10.70 -0.75
N ASP A 372 -18.42 11.86 -0.61
CA ASP A 372 -18.50 12.59 0.67
C ASP A 372 -19.20 11.78 1.76
N TYR A 373 -20.20 10.99 1.40
CA TYR A 373 -20.83 10.08 2.35
C TYR A 373 -19.87 8.98 2.83
N LEU A 374 -18.94 8.48 2.00
CA LEU A 374 -17.87 7.56 2.43
C LEU A 374 -16.92 8.21 3.45
N PHE A 375 -16.83 9.54 3.45
CA PHE A 375 -16.10 10.34 4.43
C PHE A 375 -16.93 10.64 5.71
N THR A 376 -18.14 10.10 5.83
CA THR A 376 -18.85 9.97 7.11
C THR A 376 -18.51 8.64 7.78
N GLN A 377 -18.61 8.57 9.12
CA GLN A 377 -18.39 7.33 9.85
C GLN A 377 -19.39 6.22 9.44
N GLU A 378 -20.67 6.55 9.21
CA GLU A 378 -21.68 5.58 8.73
C GLU A 378 -21.32 5.03 7.35
N GLY A 379 -20.88 5.90 6.44
CA GLY A 379 -20.49 5.53 5.09
C GLY A 379 -19.22 4.70 5.05
N ALA A 380 -18.16 5.11 5.76
CA ALA A 380 -16.91 4.36 5.88
C ALA A 380 -17.18 2.94 6.40
N MET A 381 -17.91 2.81 7.52
CA MET A 381 -18.26 1.51 8.11
C MET A 381 -19.15 0.68 7.17
N SER A 382 -20.20 1.26 6.60
CA SER A 382 -21.09 0.54 5.68
C SER A 382 -20.36 0.05 4.43
N ALA A 383 -19.47 0.88 3.88
CA ALA A 383 -18.77 0.61 2.63
C ALA A 383 -17.61 -0.37 2.80
N TYR A 384 -16.90 -0.32 3.93
CA TYR A 384 -15.77 -1.22 4.22
C TYR A 384 -16.23 -2.51 4.89
N LEU A 385 -16.91 -2.41 6.05
CA LEU A 385 -17.30 -3.55 6.88
C LEU A 385 -18.56 -4.26 6.36
N GLY A 386 -19.55 -3.52 5.86
CA GLY A 386 -20.84 -4.06 5.43
C GLY A 386 -21.96 -3.93 6.47
N GLU A 387 -22.86 -4.91 6.52
CA GLU A 387 -24.10 -4.82 7.30
C GLU A 387 -23.90 -5.05 8.81
N GLU A 388 -24.44 -4.15 9.64
CA GLU A 388 -24.48 -4.31 11.10
C GLU A 388 -25.22 -5.60 11.48
N GLY A 389 -24.67 -6.36 12.43
CA GLY A 389 -25.19 -7.65 12.88
C GLY A 389 -24.82 -8.84 11.98
N THR A 390 -24.28 -8.60 10.78
CA THR A 390 -23.78 -9.65 9.88
C THR A 390 -22.26 -9.60 9.74
N SER A 391 -21.72 -8.41 9.47
CA SER A 391 -20.28 -8.22 9.17
C SER A 391 -19.52 -7.44 10.22
N TRP A 392 -20.22 -6.71 11.09
CA TRP A 392 -19.67 -6.08 12.29
C TRP A 392 -20.79 -5.93 13.33
N ARG A 393 -20.43 -5.71 14.59
CA ARG A 393 -21.37 -5.31 15.66
C ARG A 393 -20.85 -4.13 16.46
N LYS A 394 -21.77 -3.45 17.17
CA LYS A 394 -21.40 -2.47 18.21
C LYS A 394 -20.61 -3.16 19.34
N PRO A 395 -19.81 -2.43 20.12
CA PRO A 395 -19.11 -2.96 21.28
C PRO A 395 -20.07 -3.47 22.37
N GLU A 396 -19.61 -4.46 23.13
CA GLU A 396 -20.31 -5.07 24.27
C GLU A 396 -19.49 -4.86 25.56
N GLU A 397 -20.09 -5.13 26.73
CA GLU A 397 -19.39 -5.00 28.00
C GLU A 397 -18.13 -5.90 28.06
N GLY A 398 -16.96 -5.28 28.27
CA GLY A 398 -15.68 -5.98 28.37
C GLY A 398 -14.86 -6.04 27.07
N ASP A 399 -15.44 -5.67 25.92
CA ASP A 399 -14.68 -5.35 24.71
C ASP A 399 -13.70 -4.19 24.99
N VAL A 400 -12.56 -4.17 24.31
CA VAL A 400 -11.57 -3.10 24.38
C VAL A 400 -11.15 -2.70 22.97
N ALA A 401 -10.88 -1.41 22.80
CA ALA A 401 -10.33 -0.83 21.58
C ALA A 401 -8.87 -1.29 21.35
N LEU A 402 -8.40 -1.18 20.11
CA LEU A 402 -7.01 -1.42 19.69
C LEU A 402 -6.03 -0.52 20.45
N ASN A 403 -6.42 0.73 20.68
CA ASN A 403 -5.77 1.66 21.58
C ASN A 403 -6.61 1.76 22.86
N ASP A 404 -6.08 1.33 24.01
CA ASP A 404 -6.82 1.29 25.28
C ASP A 404 -7.20 2.67 25.84
N GLN A 405 -6.73 3.75 25.21
CA GLN A 405 -7.02 5.14 25.56
C GLN A 405 -8.24 5.72 24.82
N VAL A 406 -8.85 4.98 23.88
CA VAL A 406 -10.05 5.43 23.16
C VAL A 406 -11.25 4.52 23.43
N GLU A 407 -12.46 5.09 23.35
CA GLU A 407 -13.70 4.33 23.44
C GLU A 407 -13.84 3.39 22.22
N PRO A 408 -14.16 2.10 22.41
CA PRO A 408 -14.36 1.18 21.30
C PRO A 408 -15.57 1.61 20.45
N LEU A 409 -15.48 1.38 19.15
CA LEU A 409 -16.49 1.81 18.17
C LEU A 409 -17.20 0.67 17.46
N TYR A 410 -16.48 -0.39 17.08
CA TYR A 410 -17.04 -1.55 16.37
C TYR A 410 -16.18 -2.79 16.59
N LYS A 411 -16.80 -3.96 16.45
CA LYS A 411 -16.10 -5.25 16.34
C LYS A 411 -16.42 -5.88 14.99
N ALA A 412 -15.41 -6.16 14.18
CA ALA A 412 -15.59 -6.91 12.96
C ALA A 412 -16.11 -8.34 13.28
N ILE A 413 -16.96 -8.88 12.41
CA ILE A 413 -17.40 -10.28 12.46
C ILE A 413 -16.75 -10.98 11.25
N PRO A 414 -15.65 -11.72 11.44
CA PRO A 414 -14.97 -12.42 10.34
C PRO A 414 -15.93 -13.34 9.58
N LEU A 415 -15.69 -13.51 8.28
CA LEU A 415 -16.37 -14.54 7.50
C LEU A 415 -15.85 -15.92 7.97
N PRO A 416 -16.72 -16.86 8.38
CA PRO A 416 -16.28 -18.21 8.74
C PRO A 416 -15.59 -18.92 7.56
N THR A 417 -14.55 -19.69 7.85
CA THR A 417 -13.75 -20.38 6.83
C THR A 417 -14.61 -21.33 6.00
N GLY A 418 -14.67 -21.08 4.69
CA GLY A 418 -15.44 -21.90 3.74
C GLY A 418 -16.89 -21.44 3.51
N GLU A 419 -17.31 -20.32 4.10
CA GLU A 419 -18.56 -19.64 3.70
C GLU A 419 -18.38 -18.77 2.45
N GLU A 420 -19.47 -18.58 1.71
CA GLU A 420 -19.51 -17.72 0.52
C GLU A 420 -19.36 -16.23 0.91
N PRO A 421 -18.70 -15.41 0.07
CA PRO A 421 -18.59 -13.97 0.30
C PRO A 421 -19.97 -13.29 0.43
N ARG A 422 -20.13 -12.45 1.47
CA ARG A 422 -21.40 -11.79 1.81
C ARG A 422 -21.92 -10.80 0.75
N ASN A 423 -21.02 -10.28 -0.09
CA ASN A 423 -21.27 -9.26 -1.13
C ASN A 423 -22.13 -8.07 -0.63
N ASP A 424 -21.90 -7.65 0.61
CA ASP A 424 -22.65 -6.64 1.34
C ASP A 424 -21.89 -5.31 1.51
N SER A 425 -20.58 -5.28 1.26
CA SER A 425 -19.73 -4.09 1.29
C SER A 425 -18.91 -3.94 -0.01
N TRP A 426 -18.29 -2.77 -0.21
CA TRP A 426 -17.28 -2.54 -1.26
C TRP A 426 -15.86 -2.93 -0.82
N GLY A 427 -15.63 -3.20 0.47
CA GLY A 427 -14.35 -3.61 1.01
C GLY A 427 -13.23 -2.65 0.61
N ALA A 428 -12.17 -3.16 -0.03
CA ALA A 428 -11.02 -2.35 -0.44
C ALA A 428 -11.31 -1.23 -1.47
N LEU A 429 -12.48 -1.26 -2.11
CA LEU A 429 -12.92 -0.26 -3.10
C LEU A 429 -13.54 0.99 -2.44
N SER A 430 -13.81 0.97 -1.13
CA SER A 430 -14.64 1.94 -0.40
C SER A 430 -14.10 3.38 -0.26
N GLN A 431 -12.98 3.73 -0.91
CA GLN A 431 -12.30 5.03 -0.80
C GLN A 431 -12.15 5.46 0.67
N TYR A 432 -11.32 4.72 1.40
CA TYR A 432 -11.20 4.74 2.85
C TYR A 432 -11.29 6.13 3.50
N ASN A 433 -11.97 6.20 4.64
CA ASN A 433 -11.85 7.30 5.61
C ASN A 433 -11.47 6.73 6.99
N HIS A 434 -10.43 5.92 7.00
CA HIS A 434 -9.90 5.25 8.20
C HIS A 434 -8.82 6.13 8.84
N HIS A 435 -9.23 7.27 9.40
CA HIS A 435 -8.34 8.10 10.24
C HIS A 435 -7.91 7.33 11.50
N ARG A 436 -6.79 7.72 12.13
CA ARG A 436 -6.16 6.97 13.24
C ARG A 436 -7.16 6.67 14.34
N ALA A 437 -7.88 7.68 14.83
CA ALA A 437 -8.89 7.51 15.88
C ALA A 437 -10.06 6.56 15.53
N TYR A 438 -10.33 6.29 14.25
CA TYR A 438 -11.33 5.28 13.83
C TYR A 438 -10.74 3.87 13.92
N ARG A 439 -9.49 3.68 13.45
CA ARG A 439 -8.79 2.39 13.52
C ARG A 439 -8.42 2.01 14.94
N ASP A 440 -7.93 2.97 15.72
CA ASP A 440 -7.60 2.84 17.13
C ASP A 440 -8.82 2.41 17.97
N ALA A 441 -10.04 2.73 17.53
CA ALA A 441 -11.30 2.36 18.18
C ALA A 441 -11.87 0.99 17.73
N GLU A 442 -11.20 0.25 16.84
CA GLU A 442 -11.61 -1.12 16.50
C GLU A 442 -11.45 -2.03 17.71
N VAL A 443 -12.46 -2.84 18.02
CA VAL A 443 -12.41 -3.81 19.10
C VAL A 443 -11.47 -4.95 18.74
N GLN A 444 -10.52 -5.26 19.63
CA GLN A 444 -9.54 -6.33 19.45
C GLN A 444 -9.51 -7.31 20.65
N GLY A 445 -8.99 -8.50 20.39
CA GLY A 445 -8.65 -9.49 21.40
C GLY A 445 -7.55 -8.98 22.35
N LYS A 446 -7.63 -9.41 23.61
CA LYS A 446 -6.63 -9.08 24.66
C LYS A 446 -5.42 -10.02 24.63
N ASP A 447 -5.55 -11.19 24.03
CA ASP A 447 -4.41 -12.07 23.75
C ASP A 447 -3.85 -11.73 22.37
N ILE A 448 -2.72 -11.02 22.35
CA ILE A 448 -2.00 -10.62 21.13
C ILE A 448 -1.55 -11.81 20.26
N TYR A 449 -1.59 -13.05 20.78
CA TYR A 449 -1.27 -14.27 20.04
C TYR A 449 -2.51 -15.01 19.53
N ALA A 450 -3.72 -14.57 19.88
CA ALA A 450 -4.97 -15.05 19.30
C ALA A 450 -5.26 -14.37 17.96
N GLY A 451 -6.08 -14.99 17.12
CA GLY A 451 -6.39 -14.48 15.79
C GLY A 451 -7.12 -13.13 15.79
N ASP A 452 -7.92 -12.86 16.82
CA ASP A 452 -8.66 -11.60 17.01
C ASP A 452 -7.86 -10.52 17.77
N GLY A 453 -6.69 -10.85 18.31
CA GLY A 453 -5.74 -9.90 18.93
C GLY A 453 -4.55 -9.53 18.03
N TYR A 454 -4.54 -9.98 16.76
CA TYR A 454 -3.36 -9.83 15.91
C TYR A 454 -3.04 -8.36 15.55
N GLU A 455 -4.02 -7.50 15.25
CA GLU A 455 -3.74 -6.07 15.00
C GLU A 455 -3.21 -5.38 16.28
N HIS A 456 -3.68 -5.80 17.46
CA HIS A 456 -3.17 -5.33 18.76
C HIS A 456 -1.68 -5.67 18.92
N ARG A 457 -1.25 -6.88 18.52
CA ARG A 457 0.18 -7.24 18.45
C ARG A 457 0.97 -6.32 17.52
N LEU A 458 0.39 -5.92 16.38
CA LEU A 458 1.06 -5.03 15.43
C LEU A 458 1.12 -3.59 15.95
N TYR A 459 0.09 -3.15 16.69
CA TYR A 459 0.04 -1.86 17.37
C TYR A 459 1.12 -1.76 18.46
N GLU A 460 1.18 -2.73 19.40
CA GLU A 460 2.23 -2.81 20.42
C GLU A 460 3.64 -2.83 19.82
N ALA A 461 3.85 -3.63 18.75
CA ALA A 461 5.11 -3.68 18.03
C ALA A 461 5.52 -2.34 17.39
N THR A 462 4.54 -1.48 17.09
CA THR A 462 4.75 -0.20 16.44
C THR A 462 5.01 0.92 17.46
N LEU A 463 4.47 0.82 18.68
CA LEU A 463 4.83 1.73 19.79
C LEU A 463 6.33 1.71 20.13
N LEU A 464 7.05 0.62 19.81
CA LEU A 464 8.51 0.54 19.93
C LEU A 464 9.27 1.38 18.88
N MET A 465 8.59 1.73 17.78
CA MET A 465 9.14 2.43 16.62
C MET A 465 8.70 3.90 16.56
N GLU A 466 7.54 4.24 17.15
CA GLU A 466 6.97 5.59 17.12
C GLU A 466 7.88 6.64 17.76
N GLY A 467 8.12 7.76 17.06
CA GLY A 467 9.04 8.79 17.50
C GLY A 467 10.50 8.30 17.54
N LYS A 468 10.88 7.45 16.58
CA LYS A 468 12.25 7.01 16.32
C LYS A 468 12.69 7.35 14.90
N GLU A 469 11.83 7.91 14.08
CA GLU A 469 12.18 8.57 12.84
C GLU A 469 13.02 9.85 13.09
N PRO A 470 13.79 10.35 12.11
CA PRO A 470 14.43 11.66 12.20
C PRO A 470 13.42 12.80 12.32
N GLU A 471 13.81 13.92 12.94
CA GLU A 471 12.98 15.14 13.05
C GLU A 471 12.53 15.69 11.67
N GLU A 472 13.37 15.54 10.64
CA GLU A 472 13.04 15.82 9.23
C GLU A 472 13.14 14.52 8.42
N VAL A 473 12.00 14.00 7.97
CA VAL A 473 11.91 12.91 6.98
C VAL A 473 11.67 13.48 5.58
N PHE A 474 12.19 12.84 4.52
CA PHE A 474 11.92 13.27 3.15
C PHE A 474 10.45 12.95 2.76
N PRO A 475 9.58 13.96 2.54
CA PRO A 475 8.14 13.77 2.51
C PRO A 475 7.65 13.36 1.12
N HIS A 476 8.20 12.28 0.56
CA HIS A 476 7.98 11.86 -0.84
C HIS A 476 6.51 11.70 -1.24
N TRP A 477 5.63 11.39 -0.29
CA TRP A 477 4.17 11.32 -0.46
C TRP A 477 3.49 12.67 -0.76
N ALA A 478 4.15 13.80 -0.49
CA ALA A 478 3.61 15.15 -0.65
C ALA A 478 4.32 15.99 -1.73
N LEU A 479 5.14 15.35 -2.58
CA LEU A 479 5.95 16.03 -3.60
C LEU A 479 5.37 15.82 -5.00
N TRP A 480 4.97 16.92 -5.63
CA TRP A 480 4.48 16.93 -7.01
C TRP A 480 5.63 17.25 -7.96
N VAL A 481 6.03 16.27 -8.77
CA VAL A 481 7.04 16.46 -9.82
C VAL A 481 6.40 17.13 -11.03
N ASP A 482 7.09 18.12 -11.61
CA ASP A 482 6.67 18.75 -12.87
C ASP A 482 6.56 17.67 -13.98
N PRO A 483 5.40 17.56 -14.68
CA PRO A 483 5.19 16.57 -15.73
C PRO A 483 6.23 16.60 -16.86
N ALA A 484 6.86 17.75 -17.11
CA ALA A 484 7.95 17.88 -18.09
C ALA A 484 9.22 17.11 -17.69
N ASN A 485 9.42 16.84 -16.40
CA ASN A 485 10.57 16.10 -15.87
C ASN A 485 10.19 14.67 -15.42
N ALA A 486 8.93 14.25 -15.52
CA ALA A 486 8.46 13.03 -14.86
C ALA A 486 9.07 11.73 -15.41
N ASP A 487 9.24 11.60 -16.73
CA ASP A 487 9.89 10.44 -17.34
C ASP A 487 11.39 10.37 -16.98
N GLU A 488 12.08 11.52 -16.99
CA GLU A 488 13.49 11.64 -16.56
C GLU A 488 13.64 11.25 -15.08
N THR A 489 12.74 11.75 -14.23
CA THR A 489 12.72 11.50 -12.79
C THR A 489 12.47 10.04 -12.46
N SER A 490 11.46 9.43 -13.08
CA SER A 490 11.09 8.02 -12.86
C SER A 490 12.23 7.09 -13.29
N MET A 491 12.88 7.40 -14.42
CA MET A 491 14.04 6.64 -14.89
C MET A 491 15.25 6.79 -13.94
N MET A 492 15.55 8.00 -13.47
CA MET A 492 16.63 8.22 -12.51
C MET A 492 16.35 7.54 -11.16
N GLN A 493 15.12 7.65 -10.63
CA GLN A 493 14.73 7.03 -9.36
C GLN A 493 14.96 5.51 -9.38
N THR A 494 14.45 4.81 -10.42
CA THR A 494 14.66 3.37 -10.57
C THR A 494 16.14 3.02 -10.72
N ASN A 495 16.85 3.70 -11.64
CA ASN A 495 18.27 3.40 -11.89
C ASN A 495 19.14 3.65 -10.66
N LEU A 496 18.87 4.71 -9.88
CA LEU A 496 19.60 5.05 -8.66
C LEU A 496 19.30 4.04 -7.53
N LYS A 497 18.03 3.66 -7.31
CA LYS A 497 17.66 2.63 -6.34
C LYS A 497 18.29 1.29 -6.67
N ASP A 498 18.10 0.81 -7.90
CA ASP A 498 18.70 -0.45 -8.38
C ASP A 498 20.22 -0.46 -8.21
N TYR A 499 20.88 0.67 -8.52
CA TYR A 499 22.32 0.80 -8.33
C TYR A 499 22.73 0.79 -6.86
N ILE A 500 22.02 1.50 -5.98
CA ILE A 500 22.30 1.51 -4.54
C ILE A 500 22.15 0.10 -3.96
N ASP A 501 21.04 -0.58 -4.25
CA ASP A 501 20.72 -1.92 -3.73
C ASP A 501 21.72 -2.98 -4.21
N GLN A 502 22.03 -2.99 -5.52
CA GLN A 502 23.00 -3.91 -6.09
C GLN A 502 24.42 -3.68 -5.53
N ASN A 503 24.82 -2.42 -5.31
CA ASN A 503 26.12 -2.12 -4.71
C ASN A 503 26.18 -2.47 -3.23
N ALA A 504 25.13 -2.17 -2.45
CA ALA A 504 25.02 -2.57 -1.05
C ALA A 504 25.19 -4.10 -0.91
N LEU A 505 24.47 -4.87 -1.74
CA LEU A 505 24.62 -6.33 -1.81
C LEU A 505 26.05 -6.77 -2.16
N GLN A 506 26.66 -6.16 -3.18
CA GLN A 506 28.03 -6.47 -3.60
C GLN A 506 29.07 -6.16 -2.51
N PHE A 507 28.91 -5.06 -1.76
CA PHE A 507 29.77 -4.73 -0.63
C PHE A 507 29.58 -5.73 0.52
N ILE A 508 28.34 -6.01 0.93
CA ILE A 508 28.02 -6.95 2.02
C ILE A 508 28.59 -8.34 1.73
N THR A 509 28.31 -8.88 0.54
CA THR A 509 28.78 -10.21 0.09
C THR A 509 30.28 -10.27 -0.20
N GLY A 510 30.99 -9.13 -0.24
CA GLY A 510 32.42 -9.05 -0.53
C GLY A 510 32.78 -9.17 -2.02
N ALA A 511 31.80 -9.14 -2.92
CA ALA A 511 32.04 -8.98 -4.36
C ALA A 511 32.67 -7.61 -4.70
N LYS A 512 32.45 -6.60 -3.85
CA LYS A 512 33.17 -5.33 -3.80
C LYS A 512 33.79 -5.09 -2.43
N SER A 513 34.90 -4.36 -2.42
CA SER A 513 35.60 -3.89 -1.23
C SER A 513 35.21 -2.46 -0.90
N LEU A 514 34.68 -2.24 0.30
CA LEU A 514 34.37 -0.91 0.84
C LEU A 514 35.60 0.02 0.89
N GLU A 515 36.83 -0.52 0.87
CA GLU A 515 38.06 0.29 0.86
C GLU A 515 38.61 0.60 -0.53
N LYS A 516 38.27 -0.18 -1.56
CA LYS A 516 38.82 0.01 -2.91
C LYS A 516 37.80 0.55 -3.90
N ASP A 517 36.56 0.11 -3.78
CA ASP A 517 35.52 0.31 -4.80
C ASP A 517 34.48 1.37 -4.38
N TRP A 518 34.62 1.94 -3.17
CA TRP A 518 33.70 2.96 -2.64
C TRP A 518 33.72 4.27 -3.44
N ASP A 519 34.91 4.79 -3.77
CA ASP A 519 35.01 6.03 -4.55
C ASP A 519 34.43 5.87 -5.96
N ASP A 520 34.55 4.68 -6.55
CA ASP A 520 33.98 4.37 -7.86
C ASP A 520 32.47 4.10 -7.79
N TYR A 521 31.97 3.59 -6.65
CA TYR A 521 30.53 3.55 -6.35
C TYR A 521 29.93 4.96 -6.25
N VAL A 522 30.56 5.87 -5.50
CA VAL A 522 30.09 7.26 -5.37
C VAL A 522 30.12 7.99 -6.72
N LYS A 523 31.17 7.81 -7.54
CA LYS A 523 31.20 8.32 -8.93
C LYS A 523 30.11 7.70 -9.81
N GLY A 524 29.75 6.44 -9.58
CA GLY A 524 28.65 5.79 -10.31
C GLY A 524 27.30 6.46 -10.10
N LEU A 525 27.01 6.92 -8.88
CA LEU A 525 25.82 7.75 -8.59
C LEU A 525 25.85 9.06 -9.39
N GLU A 526 27.02 9.71 -9.53
CA GLU A 526 27.17 10.89 -10.39
C GLU A 526 26.93 10.57 -11.87
N GLY A 527 27.42 9.43 -12.35
CA GLY A 527 27.19 8.93 -13.72
C GLY A 527 25.73 8.53 -14.00
N LEU A 528 24.95 8.25 -12.95
CA LEU A 528 23.49 8.05 -13.00
C LEU A 528 22.70 9.36 -12.74
N ASN A 529 23.36 10.51 -12.89
CA ASN A 529 22.76 11.85 -12.79
C ASN A 529 22.12 12.18 -11.42
N ILE A 530 22.62 11.62 -10.30
CA ILE A 530 22.04 11.90 -8.97
C ILE A 530 21.92 13.39 -8.63
N LYS A 531 22.82 14.24 -9.13
CA LYS A 531 22.75 15.71 -8.96
C LYS A 531 21.48 16.29 -9.58
N ARG A 532 21.15 15.87 -10.81
CA ARG A 532 19.94 16.27 -11.54
C ARG A 532 18.67 15.71 -10.89
N TYR A 533 18.72 14.49 -10.38
CA TYR A 533 17.62 13.93 -9.58
C TYR A 533 17.36 14.76 -8.32
N LEU A 534 18.41 15.08 -7.54
CA LEU A 534 18.31 15.92 -6.36
C LEU A 534 17.82 17.34 -6.67
N GLU A 535 18.22 17.94 -7.81
CA GLU A 535 17.70 19.23 -8.26
C GLU A 535 16.18 19.21 -8.52
N ILE A 536 15.66 18.15 -9.16
CA ILE A 536 14.22 18.01 -9.41
C ILE A 536 13.46 17.74 -8.09
N MET A 537 13.99 16.88 -7.22
CA MET A 537 13.41 16.60 -5.90
C MET A 537 13.40 17.85 -5.00
N GLN A 538 14.45 18.66 -5.05
CA GLN A 538 14.49 19.96 -4.36
C GLN A 538 13.42 20.91 -4.92
N ALA A 539 13.27 21.02 -6.24
CA ALA A 539 12.24 21.88 -6.83
C ALA A 539 10.80 21.44 -6.47
N ALA A 540 10.56 20.13 -6.42
CA ALA A 540 9.29 19.57 -5.96
C ALA A 540 9.06 19.80 -4.45
N TYR A 541 10.13 19.73 -3.65
CA TYR A 541 10.11 20.07 -2.22
C TYR A 541 9.81 21.55 -2.00
N ASP A 542 10.54 22.47 -2.61
CA ASP A 542 10.39 23.93 -2.49
C ASP A 542 9.00 24.44 -2.93
N THR A 543 8.35 23.73 -3.85
CA THR A 543 7.01 24.08 -4.35
C THR A 543 5.88 23.45 -3.54
N SER A 544 6.14 22.37 -2.79
CA SER A 544 5.16 21.70 -1.92
C SER A 544 4.53 22.68 -0.89
N SER A 545 3.37 22.31 -0.35
CA SER A 545 2.75 23.03 0.76
C SER A 545 3.35 22.67 2.13
N ILE A 546 4.19 21.64 2.22
CA ILE A 546 4.79 21.15 3.48
C ILE A 546 6.14 21.81 3.80
N SER A 547 6.79 22.42 2.80
CA SER A 547 8.06 23.15 2.96
C SER A 547 7.90 24.63 3.35
N LYS A 548 6.67 25.07 3.64
CA LYS A 548 6.27 26.47 3.87
C LYS A 548 5.67 26.67 5.25
#